data_AF-A0A803KUH2-F1
#
_entry.id   AF-A0A803KUH2-F1
#
_cell.length_a   1.000
_cell.length_b   1.000
_cell.length_c   1.000
_cell.angle_alpha   90.00
_cell.angle_beta   90.00
_cell.angle_gamma   90.00
#
_symmetry.space_group_name_H-M   'P 1'
#
loop_
_entity.id
_entity.type
_entity.pdbx_description
1 polymer ?
#
loop_
_entity_poly.entity_id
_entity_poly.type
_entity_poly.pdbx_seq_one_letter_code
_entity_poly.pdbx_strand_id
1 'polypeptide(L)'
;MENGVVTADQSSSSSAVIFMGTGCSSAVPNAMCLIQPSDPPCTVCSQGNTSLLIDYCQNDGEHSYILIDIGKTFREAVLRWFTFHKIPRVDSIILTHEHADAILGLDDIRAVQPFSPTNDISPTPIYLTQDSMNSVAVKFPYLVQKKLKEGQEIRRVSQLDWNIIESDHEKPFFASGLQFAPLPVMHGEDYVSLGFRFGQKCEVAYISDVSRFIPSTEALISKSGGGQLDLLILDTLYKKGSHNTHFFFPQTLDAVKRICPKRALLIGMTH
;
A
#
# COMPACT_ATOMS: atom_id res chain seq x y z
N MET A 1 -17.98 20.80 -35.05
CA MET A 1 -18.50 19.52 -35.57
C MET A 1 -17.52 18.46 -35.10
N GLU A 2 -17.79 17.54 -34.20
CA GLU A 2 -19.01 17.12 -33.50
C GLU A 2 -18.68 16.86 -32.03
N ASN A 3 -19.62 17.23 -31.15
CA ASN A 3 -19.59 16.91 -29.73
C ASN A 3 -19.82 15.41 -29.56
N GLY A 4 -18.73 14.66 -29.35
CA GLY A 4 -18.81 13.30 -28.81
C GLY A 4 -18.99 13.37 -27.30
N VAL A 5 -20.22 13.52 -26.83
CA VAL A 5 -20.57 13.22 -25.44
C VAL A 5 -20.35 11.73 -25.25
N VAL A 6 -19.17 11.35 -24.75
CA VAL A 6 -18.93 10.01 -24.23
C VAL A 6 -19.74 9.94 -22.95
N THR A 7 -20.89 9.29 -23.05
CA THR A 7 -21.72 8.90 -21.91
C THR A 7 -20.83 8.25 -20.86
N ALA A 8 -20.85 8.81 -19.66
CA ALA A 8 -20.16 8.26 -18.50
C ALA A 8 -20.55 6.79 -18.36
N ASP A 9 -19.57 5.92 -18.61
CA ASP A 9 -19.72 4.49 -18.42
C ASP A 9 -20.02 4.27 -16.93
N GLN A 10 -21.04 3.48 -16.66
CA GLN A 10 -21.66 3.27 -15.35
C GLN A 10 -20.57 3.00 -14.29
N SER A 11 -20.59 3.74 -13.17
CA SER A 11 -19.74 3.40 -12.03
C SER A 11 -20.04 1.95 -11.63
N SER A 12 -19.01 1.11 -11.70
CA SER A 12 -19.11 -0.31 -11.36
C SER A 12 -19.65 -0.44 -9.95
N SER A 13 -20.77 -1.11 -9.73
CA SER A 13 -21.31 -1.36 -8.38
C SER A 13 -20.48 -2.38 -7.57
N SER A 14 -19.21 -2.57 -7.91
CA SER A 14 -18.32 -3.57 -7.33
C SER A 14 -17.00 -2.96 -6.91
N SER A 15 -16.47 -3.45 -5.78
CA SER A 15 -15.15 -3.10 -5.27
C SER A 15 -14.05 -3.87 -6.01
N ALA A 16 -12.87 -3.28 -6.10
CA ALA A 16 -11.69 -3.89 -6.70
C ALA A 16 -10.44 -3.69 -5.85
N VAL A 17 -9.46 -4.57 -6.05
CA VAL A 17 -8.09 -4.41 -5.56
C VAL A 17 -7.17 -4.28 -6.76
N ILE A 18 -6.40 -3.20 -6.81
CA ILE A 18 -5.54 -2.82 -7.93
C ILE A 18 -4.11 -2.78 -7.43
N PHE A 19 -3.25 -3.58 -8.03
CA PHE A 19 -1.83 -3.61 -7.70
C PHE A 19 -1.12 -2.42 -8.33
N MET A 20 -0.76 -1.44 -7.50
CA MET A 20 -0.05 -0.24 -7.93
C MET A 20 1.43 -0.54 -8.21
N GLY A 21 1.97 -1.51 -7.49
CA GLY A 21 3.25 -2.16 -7.77
C GLY A 21 3.37 -3.49 -7.03
N THR A 22 4.27 -4.33 -7.50
CA THR A 22 4.45 -5.72 -6.99
C THR A 22 5.92 -6.12 -6.86
N GLY A 23 6.85 -5.19 -7.12
CA GLY A 23 8.28 -5.42 -7.02
C GLY A 23 8.83 -5.08 -5.64
N CYS A 24 10.06 -5.52 -5.39
CA CYS A 24 10.79 -5.25 -4.15
C CYS A 24 11.12 -3.76 -3.94
N SER A 25 11.82 -3.45 -2.85
CA SER A 25 12.24 -2.09 -2.50
C SER A 25 13.03 -1.39 -3.59
N SER A 26 13.84 -2.09 -4.40
CA SER A 26 14.59 -1.49 -5.51
C SER A 26 13.77 -1.30 -6.79
N ALA A 27 12.48 -1.67 -6.78
CA ALA A 27 11.66 -1.89 -7.97
C ALA A 27 12.30 -2.92 -8.93
N VAL A 28 11.57 -3.25 -10.00
CA VAL A 28 12.01 -4.21 -11.01
C VAL A 28 11.81 -3.62 -12.41
N PRO A 29 12.75 -3.81 -13.35
CA PRO A 29 14.09 -4.40 -13.15
C PRO A 29 14.97 -3.55 -12.24
N ASN A 30 15.98 -4.19 -11.63
CA ASN A 30 17.04 -3.44 -10.96
C ASN A 30 17.68 -2.45 -11.97
N ALA A 31 17.86 -1.19 -11.56
CA ALA A 31 18.38 -0.14 -12.44
C ALA A 31 19.73 -0.51 -13.08
N MET A 32 20.60 -1.23 -12.37
CA MET A 32 21.88 -1.71 -12.91
C MET A 32 21.68 -2.65 -14.10
N CYS A 33 20.65 -3.50 -14.09
CA CYS A 33 20.34 -4.37 -15.23
C CYS A 33 19.88 -3.59 -16.48
N LEU A 34 19.36 -2.36 -16.31
CA LEU A 34 18.94 -1.52 -17.43
C LEU A 34 20.12 -0.75 -18.04
N ILE A 35 21.01 -0.22 -17.20
CA ILE A 35 22.17 0.57 -17.67
C ILE A 35 23.39 -0.29 -18.00
N GLN A 36 23.43 -1.53 -17.50
CA GLN A 36 24.42 -2.55 -17.84
C GLN A 36 23.67 -3.84 -18.21
N PRO A 37 23.01 -3.86 -19.38
CA PRO A 37 22.22 -5.02 -19.79
C PRO A 37 23.12 -6.24 -19.94
N SER A 38 22.65 -7.36 -19.41
CA SER A 38 23.18 -8.68 -19.75
C SER A 38 22.90 -9.01 -21.21
N ASP A 39 23.66 -9.96 -21.77
CA ASP A 39 23.37 -10.57 -23.07
C ASP A 39 23.08 -12.07 -22.87
N PRO A 40 21.82 -12.52 -23.00
CA PRO A 40 20.64 -11.76 -23.44
C PRO A 40 20.10 -10.79 -22.36
N PRO A 41 19.35 -9.74 -22.76
CA PRO A 41 18.78 -8.79 -21.82
C PRO A 41 17.75 -9.45 -20.90
N CYS A 42 17.69 -8.99 -19.65
CA CYS A 42 16.71 -9.43 -18.68
C CYS A 42 15.29 -9.12 -19.18
N THR A 43 14.44 -10.14 -19.27
CA THR A 43 13.06 -10.05 -19.80
C THR A 43 12.02 -9.76 -18.72
N VAL A 44 12.46 -9.45 -17.50
CA VAL A 44 11.54 -9.23 -16.37
C VAL A 44 10.72 -7.96 -16.60
N CYS A 45 9.42 -8.06 -16.31
CA CYS A 45 8.48 -6.95 -16.46
C CYS A 45 8.82 -5.80 -15.51
N SER A 46 8.54 -4.56 -15.93
CA SER A 46 8.67 -3.40 -15.05
C SER A 46 7.57 -3.37 -13.99
N GLN A 47 7.98 -3.40 -12.72
CA GLN A 47 7.13 -3.38 -11.54
C GLN A 47 7.66 -2.32 -10.56
N GLY A 48 6.77 -1.43 -10.10
CA GLY A 48 7.09 -0.47 -9.04
C GLY A 48 7.17 -1.13 -7.66
N ASN A 49 7.48 -0.33 -6.63
CA ASN A 49 7.42 -0.78 -5.24
C ASN A 49 6.02 -1.27 -4.88
N THR A 50 5.97 -2.26 -4.00
CA THR A 50 4.72 -2.83 -3.52
C THR A 50 3.77 -1.75 -3.00
N SER A 51 2.55 -1.71 -3.56
CA SER A 51 1.47 -0.85 -3.10
C SER A 51 0.15 -1.39 -3.66
N LEU A 52 -0.93 -1.23 -2.90
CA LEU A 52 -2.26 -1.69 -3.27
C LEU A 52 -3.25 -0.54 -3.20
N LEU A 53 -4.03 -0.34 -4.25
CA LEU A 53 -5.20 0.53 -4.20
C LEU A 53 -6.46 -0.33 -4.06
N ILE A 54 -7.28 0.01 -3.08
CA ILE A 54 -8.61 -0.56 -2.89
C ILE A 54 -9.61 0.45 -3.43
N ASP A 55 -10.31 0.08 -4.49
CA ASP A 55 -11.50 0.78 -4.96
C ASP A 55 -12.71 0.18 -4.22
N TYR A 56 -13.18 0.88 -3.19
CA TYR A 56 -14.21 0.40 -2.28
C TYR A 56 -15.56 1.04 -2.60
N CYS A 57 -16.51 0.24 -3.10
CA CYS A 57 -17.90 0.64 -3.29
C CYS A 57 -18.71 0.34 -2.02
N GLN A 58 -19.10 1.37 -1.28
CA GLN A 58 -19.83 1.21 0.00
C GLN A 58 -21.34 1.03 -0.24
N ASN A 59 -21.92 1.85 -1.11
CA ASN A 59 -23.31 1.85 -1.54
C ASN A 59 -23.36 2.00 -3.06
N ASP A 60 -24.41 1.50 -3.72
CA ASP A 60 -24.56 1.46 -5.19
C ASP A 60 -24.02 2.71 -5.91
N GLY A 61 -22.77 2.61 -6.40
CA GLY A 61 -22.10 3.62 -7.21
C GLY A 61 -21.24 4.67 -6.47
N GLU A 62 -21.17 4.66 -5.13
CA GLU A 62 -20.27 5.54 -4.37
C GLU A 62 -18.96 4.81 -4.01
N HIS A 63 -17.86 5.31 -4.58
CA HIS A 63 -16.53 4.72 -4.45
C HIS A 63 -15.60 5.55 -3.58
N SER A 64 -14.83 4.87 -2.74
CA SER A 64 -13.69 5.40 -2.00
C SER A 64 -12.40 4.70 -2.44
N TYR A 65 -11.33 5.45 -2.61
CA TYR A 65 -10.04 4.97 -3.10
C TYR A 65 -9.00 5.00 -1.98
N ILE A 66 -8.70 3.83 -1.42
CA ILE A 66 -7.83 3.67 -0.25
C ILE A 66 -6.51 3.09 -0.72
N LEU A 67 -5.39 3.77 -0.45
CA LEU A 67 -4.07 3.31 -0.84
C LEU A 67 -3.36 2.65 0.35
N ILE A 68 -2.79 1.46 0.17
CA ILE A 68 -1.84 0.86 1.10
C ILE A 68 -0.44 1.08 0.54
N ASP A 69 0.38 1.80 1.31
CA ASP A 69 1.71 2.29 1.00
C ASP A 69 1.81 3.26 -0.18
N ILE A 70 2.71 4.24 -0.06
CA ILE A 70 2.98 5.29 -1.04
C ILE A 70 4.50 5.42 -1.25
N GLY A 71 5.07 4.41 -1.90
CA GLY A 71 6.50 4.32 -2.18
C GLY A 71 7.04 5.34 -3.19
N LYS A 72 8.36 5.31 -3.41
CA LYS A 72 9.05 6.18 -4.38
C LYS A 72 8.58 6.02 -5.84
N THR A 73 7.90 4.93 -6.18
CA THR A 73 7.33 4.73 -7.54
C THR A 73 5.88 5.19 -7.66
N PHE A 74 5.35 5.92 -6.67
CA PHE A 74 3.94 6.35 -6.65
C PHE A 74 3.58 7.20 -7.87
N ARG A 75 4.43 8.15 -8.25
CA ARG A 75 4.17 9.02 -9.41
C ARG A 75 4.01 8.23 -10.70
N GLU A 76 4.89 7.26 -10.96
CA GLU A 76 4.79 6.35 -12.10
C GLU A 76 3.52 5.50 -12.02
N ALA A 77 3.18 5.02 -10.82
CA ALA A 77 1.98 4.23 -10.57
C ALA A 77 0.69 5.03 -10.84
N VAL A 78 0.65 6.32 -10.51
CA VAL A 78 -0.45 7.23 -10.89
C VAL A 78 -0.55 7.35 -12.41
N LEU A 79 0.55 7.72 -13.08
CA LEU A 79 0.55 7.89 -14.54
C LEU A 79 0.11 6.64 -15.29
N ARG A 80 0.44 5.45 -14.76
CA ARG A 80 0.10 4.17 -15.37
C ARG A 80 -1.29 3.67 -15.00
N TRP A 81 -1.61 3.61 -13.71
CA TRP A 81 -2.79 2.90 -13.23
C TRP A 81 -3.97 3.81 -12.95
N PHE A 82 -3.75 5.04 -12.46
CA PHE A 82 -4.87 5.97 -12.23
C PHE A 82 -5.49 6.39 -13.55
N THR A 83 -4.67 6.63 -14.57
CA THR A 83 -5.15 6.97 -15.91
C THR A 83 -5.86 5.78 -16.56
N PHE A 84 -5.32 4.56 -16.42
CA PHE A 84 -5.89 3.35 -17.00
C PHE A 84 -7.23 2.95 -16.36
N HIS A 85 -7.31 2.96 -15.03
CA HIS A 85 -8.52 2.62 -14.27
C HIS A 85 -9.45 3.82 -14.04
N LYS A 86 -9.10 5.01 -14.54
CA LYS A 86 -9.84 6.27 -14.33
C LYS A 86 -10.09 6.60 -12.86
N ILE A 87 -9.11 6.32 -12.01
CA ILE A 87 -9.16 6.63 -10.57
C ILE A 87 -9.09 8.15 -10.38
N PRO A 88 -10.12 8.79 -9.80
CA PRO A 88 -10.22 10.24 -9.78
C PRO A 88 -9.47 10.91 -8.63
N ARG A 89 -9.15 10.18 -7.56
CA ARG A 89 -8.57 10.72 -6.32
C ARG A 89 -8.03 9.61 -5.40
N VAL A 90 -7.45 10.02 -4.27
CA VAL A 90 -7.12 9.16 -3.13
C VAL A 90 -7.86 9.70 -1.91
N ASP A 91 -8.71 8.88 -1.31
CA ASP A 91 -9.56 9.26 -0.18
C ASP A 91 -8.87 9.01 1.16
N SER A 92 -8.00 8.00 1.26
CA SER A 92 -7.14 7.76 2.43
C SER A 92 -5.93 6.90 2.09
N ILE A 93 -4.91 6.94 2.95
CA ILE A 93 -3.69 6.17 2.83
C ILE A 93 -3.46 5.38 4.13
N ILE A 94 -3.01 4.14 4.02
CA ILE A 94 -2.59 3.30 5.14
C ILE A 94 -1.13 2.93 4.90
N LEU A 95 -0.26 3.16 5.88
CA LEU A 95 1.15 2.79 5.80
C LEU A 95 1.39 1.50 6.60
N THR A 96 2.01 0.52 5.95
CA THR A 96 2.42 -0.74 6.59
C THR A 96 3.58 -0.52 7.55
N HIS A 97 4.54 0.34 7.15
CA HIS A 97 5.76 0.67 7.88
C HIS A 97 6.48 1.89 7.28
N GLU A 98 7.59 2.34 7.86
CA GLU A 98 8.28 3.58 7.48
C GLU A 98 9.48 3.44 6.52
N HIS A 99 9.69 2.29 5.89
CA HIS A 99 10.79 2.17 4.92
C HIS A 99 10.53 2.98 3.66
N ALA A 100 11.62 3.29 2.95
CA ALA A 100 11.63 4.25 1.86
C ALA A 100 10.69 3.86 0.70
N ASP A 101 10.63 2.57 0.39
CA ASP A 101 9.73 1.98 -0.60
C ASP A 101 8.27 1.95 -0.18
N ALA A 102 7.93 2.21 1.09
CA ALA A 102 6.56 2.37 1.56
C ALA A 102 6.12 3.84 1.71
N ILE A 103 7.05 4.79 1.91
CA ILE A 103 6.68 6.18 2.28
C ILE A 103 7.26 7.30 1.42
N LEU A 104 8.25 7.06 0.53
CA LEU A 104 8.92 8.18 -0.15
C LEU A 104 8.07 8.92 -1.19
N GLY A 105 6.89 8.41 -1.54
CA GLY A 105 5.90 9.10 -2.37
C GLY A 105 4.97 10.04 -1.61
N LEU A 106 5.15 10.23 -0.29
CA LEU A 106 4.32 11.11 0.54
C LEU A 106 4.31 12.58 0.06
N ASP A 107 5.40 13.08 -0.55
CA ASP A 107 5.39 14.42 -1.16
C ASP A 107 4.62 14.44 -2.50
N ASP A 108 4.69 13.34 -3.24
CA ASP A 108 4.05 13.21 -4.55
C ASP A 108 2.52 13.09 -4.47
N ILE A 109 1.93 12.79 -3.30
CA ILE A 109 0.46 12.80 -3.13
C ILE A 109 -0.18 14.14 -3.50
N ARG A 110 0.56 15.25 -3.37
CA ARG A 110 0.12 16.59 -3.81
C ARG A 110 -0.29 16.60 -5.29
N ALA A 111 0.24 15.70 -6.12
CA ALA A 111 -0.10 15.59 -7.53
C ALA A 111 -1.55 15.09 -7.76
N VAL A 112 -2.13 14.40 -6.79
CA VAL A 112 -3.51 13.86 -6.85
C VAL A 112 -4.45 14.51 -5.83
N GLN A 113 -3.97 15.51 -5.09
CA GLN A 113 -4.80 16.35 -4.23
C GLN A 113 -5.44 17.50 -5.03
N PRO A 114 -6.62 18.00 -4.62
CA PRO A 114 -7.22 19.18 -5.22
C PRO A 114 -6.25 20.36 -5.25
N PHE A 115 -6.36 21.18 -6.30
CA PHE A 115 -5.57 22.40 -6.40
C PHE A 115 -6.26 23.55 -5.65
N SER A 116 -5.51 24.21 -4.77
CA SER A 116 -5.90 25.47 -4.11
C SER A 116 -4.71 26.44 -4.13
N PRO A 117 -4.87 27.70 -4.58
CA PRO A 117 -3.79 28.69 -4.58
C PRO A 117 -3.20 28.96 -3.18
N THR A 118 -4.03 28.84 -2.15
CA THR A 118 -3.66 29.06 -0.75
C THR A 118 -3.32 27.76 -0.03
N ASN A 119 -3.31 26.63 -0.74
CA ASN A 119 -3.12 25.29 -0.19
C ASN A 119 -4.13 24.91 0.91
N ASP A 120 -5.28 25.59 0.94
CA ASP A 120 -6.40 25.29 1.83
C ASP A 120 -7.29 24.25 1.16
N ILE A 121 -7.00 22.98 1.45
CA ILE A 121 -7.75 21.82 0.99
C ILE A 121 -7.98 20.89 2.18
N SER A 122 -9.00 20.04 2.09
CA SER A 122 -9.19 18.97 3.07
C SER A 122 -7.95 18.05 3.06
N PRO A 123 -7.31 17.83 4.22
CA PRO A 123 -6.13 16.98 4.29
C PRO A 123 -6.50 15.51 4.05
N THR A 124 -5.64 14.79 3.34
CA THR A 124 -5.80 13.34 3.11
C THR A 124 -5.48 12.59 4.41
N PRO A 125 -6.42 11.78 4.95
CA PRO A 125 -6.15 10.92 6.11
C PRO A 125 -5.07 9.87 5.81
N ILE A 126 -4.10 9.75 6.72
CA ILE A 126 -3.07 8.73 6.71
C ILE A 126 -3.12 7.95 8.02
N TYR A 127 -3.21 6.62 7.91
CA TYR A 127 -3.21 5.69 9.04
C TYR A 127 -1.85 5.00 9.14
N LEU A 128 -1.23 5.08 10.32
CA LEU A 128 0.10 4.50 10.57
C LEU A 128 0.32 4.24 12.06
N THR A 129 1.31 3.44 12.42
CA THR A 129 1.69 3.24 13.83
C THR A 129 2.39 4.48 14.39
N GLN A 130 2.45 4.58 15.73
CA GLN A 130 3.19 5.65 16.38
C GLN A 130 4.69 5.64 16.03
N ASP A 131 5.29 4.46 15.89
CA ASP A 131 6.71 4.32 15.53
C ASP A 131 6.98 4.81 14.10
N SER A 132 6.11 4.43 13.15
CA SER A 132 6.21 4.95 11.79
C SER A 132 5.97 6.47 11.76
N MET A 133 5.04 7.00 12.55
CA MET A 133 4.83 8.45 12.68
C MET A 133 6.08 9.18 13.20
N ASN A 134 6.73 8.63 14.23
CA ASN A 134 7.97 9.20 14.77
C ASN A 134 9.05 9.28 13.69
N SER A 135 9.19 8.23 12.88
CA SER A 135 10.15 8.21 11.77
C SER A 135 9.79 9.17 10.63
N VAL A 136 8.51 9.24 10.27
CA VAL A 136 7.98 10.18 9.26
C VAL A 136 8.26 11.62 9.68
N ALA A 137 8.08 11.96 10.96
CA ALA A 137 8.35 13.32 11.46
C ALA A 137 9.82 13.73 11.32
N VAL A 138 10.75 12.78 11.39
CA VAL A 138 12.19 13.03 11.18
C VAL A 138 12.52 13.17 9.69
N LYS A 139 11.94 12.30 8.84
CA LYS A 139 12.22 12.27 7.38
C LYS A 139 11.53 13.41 6.63
N PHE A 140 10.32 13.78 7.06
CA PHE A 140 9.45 14.76 6.41
C PHE A 140 8.92 15.81 7.40
N PRO A 141 9.78 16.56 8.10
CA PRO A 141 9.33 17.52 9.10
C PRO A 141 8.36 18.57 8.53
N TYR A 142 8.50 18.92 7.26
CA TYR A 142 7.63 19.87 6.56
C TYR A 142 6.23 19.33 6.24
N LEU A 143 6.03 18.01 6.21
CA LEU A 143 4.71 17.37 6.04
C LEU A 143 3.96 17.22 7.36
N VAL A 144 4.68 17.30 8.49
CA VAL A 144 4.11 17.15 9.84
C VAL A 144 3.89 18.50 10.51
N GLN A 145 4.82 19.45 10.35
CA GLN A 145 4.74 20.77 10.97
C GLN A 145 3.77 21.68 10.22
N LYS A 146 2.54 21.81 10.73
CA LYS A 146 1.50 22.67 10.12
C LYS A 146 1.59 24.15 10.50
N LYS A 147 2.33 24.52 11.55
CA LYS A 147 2.43 25.92 11.99
C LYS A 147 3.44 26.69 11.14
N LEU A 148 2.94 27.48 10.20
CA LEU A 148 3.71 28.55 9.57
C LEU A 148 4.24 29.48 10.66
N LYS A 149 5.54 29.77 10.64
CA LYS A 149 6.10 30.82 11.49
C LYS A 149 5.60 32.17 10.98
N GLU A 150 5.45 33.14 11.89
CA GLU A 150 5.07 34.50 11.54
C GLU A 150 6.02 35.06 10.45
N GLY A 151 5.47 35.52 9.33
CA GLY A 151 6.24 35.99 8.17
C GLY A 151 6.66 34.92 7.13
N GLN A 152 6.31 33.64 7.31
CA GLN A 152 6.54 32.63 6.26
C GLN A 152 5.50 32.69 5.15
N GLU A 153 5.98 32.66 3.91
CA GLU A 153 5.13 32.50 2.73
C GLU A 153 4.46 31.11 2.71
N ILE A 154 3.21 31.08 2.27
CA ILE A 154 2.46 29.84 2.08
C ILE A 154 3.13 29.05 0.95
N ARG A 155 3.68 27.87 1.29
CA ARG A 155 4.19 26.91 0.31
C ARG A 155 3.17 25.82 0.10
N ARG A 156 2.94 25.46 -1.17
CA ARG A 156 2.07 24.33 -1.51
C ARG A 156 2.78 23.02 -1.18
N VAL A 157 2.37 22.36 -0.11
CA VAL A 157 2.84 21.02 0.30
C VAL A 157 1.64 20.10 0.48
N SER A 158 1.85 18.79 0.40
CA SER A 158 0.81 17.79 0.65
C SER A 158 0.07 18.09 1.96
N GLN A 159 -1.26 18.12 1.92
CA GLN A 159 -2.08 18.31 3.12
C GLN A 159 -2.44 16.95 3.70
N LEU A 160 -1.88 16.60 4.85
CA LEU A 160 -2.01 15.27 5.44
C LEU A 160 -2.63 15.35 6.83
N ASP A 161 -3.46 14.36 7.16
CA ASP A 161 -4.06 14.19 8.48
C ASP A 161 -3.61 12.86 9.08
N TRP A 162 -2.81 12.93 10.14
CA TRP A 162 -2.11 11.77 10.69
C TRP A 162 -2.96 11.08 11.76
N ASN A 163 -3.32 9.84 11.52
CA ASN A 163 -4.20 9.02 12.35
C ASN A 163 -3.43 7.80 12.88
N ILE A 164 -3.28 7.68 14.19
CA ILE A 164 -2.49 6.61 14.81
C ILE A 164 -3.31 5.34 14.95
N ILE A 165 -2.79 4.23 14.41
CA ILE A 165 -3.31 2.88 14.64
C ILE A 165 -2.91 2.45 16.07
N GLU A 166 -3.86 1.90 16.82
CA GLU A 166 -3.62 1.48 18.21
C GLU A 166 -2.51 0.42 18.29
N SER A 167 -1.61 0.57 19.27
CA SER A 167 -0.39 -0.22 19.38
C SER A 167 -0.61 -1.66 19.87
N ASP A 168 -1.77 -1.98 20.44
CA ASP A 168 -2.12 -3.36 20.78
C ASP A 168 -2.50 -4.17 19.52
N HIS A 169 -2.84 -3.48 18.43
CA HIS A 169 -3.29 -4.06 17.15
C HIS A 169 -4.52 -4.98 17.27
N GLU A 170 -5.23 -4.92 18.40
CA GLU A 170 -6.41 -5.75 18.67
C GLU A 170 -7.68 -5.08 18.14
N LYS A 171 -7.72 -3.74 18.10
CA LYS A 171 -8.88 -2.99 17.63
C LYS A 171 -8.80 -2.72 16.12
N PRO A 172 -9.87 -3.01 15.37
CA PRO A 172 -9.96 -2.56 13.99
C PRO A 172 -10.13 -1.04 13.91
N PHE A 173 -9.70 -0.47 12.80
CA PHE A 173 -9.92 0.94 12.46
C PHE A 173 -10.68 1.06 11.13
N PHE A 174 -11.15 2.27 10.82
CA PHE A 174 -11.87 2.55 9.58
C PHE A 174 -11.09 3.58 8.75
N ALA A 175 -10.87 3.27 7.48
CA ALA A 175 -10.34 4.19 6.48
C ALA A 175 -11.36 4.29 5.34
N SER A 176 -11.85 5.50 5.08
CA SER A 176 -12.89 5.79 4.07
C SER A 176 -14.07 4.79 4.08
N GLY A 177 -14.57 4.48 5.29
CA GLY A 177 -15.73 3.59 5.49
C GLY A 177 -15.45 2.08 5.42
N LEU A 178 -14.24 1.66 5.04
CA LEU A 178 -13.82 0.26 5.06
C LEU A 178 -13.12 -0.05 6.40
N GLN A 179 -13.51 -1.16 7.02
CA GLN A 179 -12.88 -1.66 8.25
C GLN A 179 -11.61 -2.44 7.92
N PHE A 180 -10.55 -2.17 8.69
CA PHE A 180 -9.27 -2.86 8.63
C PHE A 180 -8.91 -3.43 9.99
N ALA A 181 -8.53 -4.70 10.02
CA ALA A 181 -7.87 -5.31 11.17
C ALA A 181 -6.34 -5.32 10.91
N PRO A 182 -5.54 -4.65 11.75
CA PRO A 182 -4.08 -4.72 11.66
C PRO A 182 -3.57 -6.14 11.87
N LEU A 183 -2.53 -6.53 11.14
CA LEU A 183 -1.87 -7.84 11.22
C LEU A 183 -0.38 -7.63 11.50
N PRO A 184 0.06 -7.53 12.76
CA PRO A 184 1.47 -7.34 13.05
C PRO A 184 2.27 -8.58 12.64
N VAL A 185 3.34 -8.37 11.87
CA VAL A 185 4.24 -9.43 11.40
C VAL A 185 5.68 -9.01 11.62
N MET A 186 6.57 -9.99 11.75
CA MET A 186 8.00 -9.70 11.84
C MET A 186 8.53 -9.36 10.45
N HIS A 187 9.31 -8.29 10.36
CA HIS A 187 10.06 -7.90 9.16
C HIS A 187 11.53 -7.70 9.56
N GLY A 188 12.17 -8.81 9.91
CA GLY A 188 13.43 -8.87 10.66
C GLY A 188 13.27 -9.63 11.96
N GLU A 189 14.28 -9.61 12.83
CA GLU A 189 14.18 -10.21 14.18
C GLU A 189 13.65 -9.20 15.22
N ASP A 190 13.89 -7.92 14.99
CA ASP A 190 13.69 -6.81 15.93
C ASP A 190 12.70 -5.76 15.43
N TYR A 191 12.02 -6.03 14.32
CA TYR A 191 11.18 -5.07 13.64
C TYR A 191 9.82 -5.66 13.26
N VAL A 192 8.76 -4.89 13.52
CA VAL A 192 7.37 -5.26 13.21
C VAL A 192 6.84 -4.33 12.13
N SER A 193 6.37 -4.92 11.03
CA SER A 193 5.55 -4.24 10.02
C SER A 193 4.09 -4.65 10.20
N LEU A 194 3.18 -3.90 9.57
CA LEU A 194 1.77 -4.26 9.54
C LEU A 194 1.37 -4.83 8.18
N GLY A 195 0.68 -5.98 8.20
CA GLY A 195 -0.29 -6.32 7.18
C GLY A 195 -1.69 -5.86 7.59
N PHE A 196 -2.68 -6.10 6.73
CA PHE A 196 -4.07 -5.76 7.00
C PHE A 196 -5.04 -6.81 6.49
N ARG A 197 -6.03 -7.18 7.31
CA ARG A 197 -7.21 -7.96 6.91
C ARG A 197 -8.39 -7.02 6.72
N PHE A 198 -9.10 -7.16 5.60
CA PHE A 198 -10.24 -6.32 5.25
C PHE A 198 -11.22 -7.02 4.31
N GLY A 199 -12.39 -6.43 4.13
CA GLY A 199 -13.45 -6.91 3.24
C GLY A 199 -14.54 -7.69 3.98
N GLN A 200 -15.79 -7.55 3.51
CA GLN A 200 -16.96 -8.16 4.14
C GLN A 200 -17.48 -9.38 3.36
N LYS A 201 -17.61 -9.26 2.04
CA LYS A 201 -18.08 -10.34 1.15
C LYS A 201 -16.95 -11.20 0.58
N CYS A 202 -15.78 -10.58 0.40
CA CYS A 202 -14.55 -11.21 -0.04
C CYS A 202 -13.50 -10.81 0.97
N GLU A 203 -13.01 -11.78 1.73
CA GLU A 203 -12.08 -11.54 2.82
C GLU A 203 -10.64 -11.60 2.34
N VAL A 204 -9.94 -10.48 2.49
CA VAL A 204 -8.59 -10.27 1.97
C VAL A 204 -7.62 -10.05 3.12
N ALA A 205 -6.43 -10.66 3.04
CA ALA A 205 -5.28 -10.25 3.84
C ALA A 205 -4.15 -9.80 2.92
N TYR A 206 -3.58 -8.63 3.19
CA TYR A 206 -2.44 -8.06 2.47
C TYR A 206 -1.26 -7.90 3.41
N ILE A 207 -0.14 -8.55 3.10
CA ILE A 207 1.09 -8.56 3.90
C ILE A 207 2.28 -8.45 2.94
N SER A 208 2.89 -7.26 2.85
CA SER A 208 3.93 -6.94 1.84
C SER A 208 5.36 -7.26 2.26
N ASP A 209 5.67 -7.15 3.55
CA ASP A 209 7.03 -7.22 4.08
C ASP A 209 7.00 -8.12 5.32
N VAL A 210 7.43 -9.37 5.20
CA VAL A 210 7.37 -10.34 6.30
C VAL A 210 8.50 -11.36 6.25
N SER A 211 9.24 -11.51 7.34
CA SER A 211 10.20 -12.60 7.58
C SER A 211 9.61 -13.74 8.40
N ARG A 212 8.62 -13.45 9.26
CA ARG A 212 7.99 -14.44 10.14
C ARG A 212 6.62 -13.97 10.62
N PHE A 213 5.68 -14.89 10.66
CA PHE A 213 4.40 -14.64 11.31
C PHE A 213 4.51 -14.66 12.83
N ILE A 214 3.85 -13.70 13.49
CA ILE A 214 3.51 -13.80 14.90
C ILE A 214 2.39 -14.85 15.04
N PRO A 215 2.43 -15.77 16.03
CA PRO A 215 1.43 -16.83 16.14
C PRO A 215 -0.02 -16.34 16.22
N SER A 216 -0.28 -15.23 16.90
CA SER A 216 -1.61 -14.62 16.98
C SER A 216 -2.10 -14.14 15.60
N THR A 217 -1.22 -13.46 14.85
CA THR A 217 -1.51 -13.00 13.49
C THR A 217 -1.80 -14.16 12.53
N GLU A 218 -0.99 -15.22 12.57
CA GLU A 218 -1.22 -16.40 11.73
C GLU A 218 -2.53 -17.11 12.10
N ALA A 219 -2.82 -17.25 13.40
CA ALA A 219 -4.09 -17.81 13.85
C ALA A 219 -5.28 -17.00 13.31
N LEU A 220 -5.20 -15.67 13.35
CA LEU A 220 -6.28 -14.78 12.87
C LEU A 220 -6.57 -14.94 11.38
N ILE A 221 -5.58 -15.24 10.54
CA ILE A 221 -5.78 -15.37 9.09
C ILE A 221 -5.89 -16.82 8.59
N SER A 222 -5.59 -17.80 9.45
CA SER A 222 -5.65 -19.21 9.09
C SER A 222 -7.10 -19.72 9.02
N LYS A 223 -7.34 -20.67 8.09
CA LYS A 223 -8.62 -21.38 7.96
C LYS A 223 -9.10 -22.02 9.28
N SER A 224 -8.18 -22.52 10.10
CA SER A 224 -8.50 -23.17 11.39
C SER A 224 -8.74 -22.18 12.54
N GLY A 225 -8.31 -20.93 12.40
CA GLY A 225 -8.48 -19.90 13.42
C GLY A 225 -9.55 -18.90 13.00
N GLY A 226 -9.13 -17.74 12.48
CA GLY A 226 -10.06 -16.66 12.17
C GLY A 226 -10.88 -16.83 10.89
N GLY A 227 -10.72 -17.93 10.14
CA GLY A 227 -11.55 -18.26 8.97
C GLY A 227 -10.76 -18.35 7.68
N GLN A 228 -11.36 -18.97 6.66
CA GLN A 228 -10.69 -19.15 5.37
C GLN A 228 -10.76 -17.86 4.54
N LEU A 229 -9.62 -17.20 4.36
CA LEU A 229 -9.49 -16.05 3.46
C LEU A 229 -9.90 -16.40 2.02
N ASP A 230 -10.57 -15.46 1.34
CA ASP A 230 -10.80 -15.54 -0.09
C ASP A 230 -9.52 -15.22 -0.86
N LEU A 231 -8.76 -14.23 -0.40
CA LEU A 231 -7.50 -13.81 -1.02
C LEU A 231 -6.43 -13.50 0.02
N LEU A 232 -5.28 -14.15 -0.11
CA LEU A 232 -4.04 -13.79 0.59
C LEU A 232 -3.08 -13.15 -0.41
N ILE A 233 -2.63 -11.93 -0.15
CA ILE A 233 -1.57 -11.25 -0.89
C ILE A 233 -0.34 -11.24 0.01
N LEU A 234 0.74 -11.90 -0.40
CA LEU A 234 1.87 -12.21 0.48
C LEU A 234 3.24 -11.99 -0.16
N ASP A 235 4.16 -11.50 0.65
CA ASP A 235 5.58 -11.32 0.35
C ASP A 235 6.29 -12.61 -0.12
N THR A 236 7.20 -12.45 -1.07
CA THR A 236 8.18 -13.45 -1.51
C THR A 236 9.31 -12.76 -2.27
N LEU A 237 10.33 -12.28 -1.55
CA LEU A 237 11.43 -11.54 -2.17
C LEU A 237 12.25 -12.37 -3.16
N TYR A 238 12.77 -13.52 -2.71
CA TYR A 238 13.66 -14.37 -3.50
C TYR A 238 13.05 -15.72 -3.83
N LYS A 239 13.36 -16.24 -5.04
CA LYS A 239 12.99 -17.59 -5.43
C LYS A 239 13.68 -18.69 -4.60
N LYS A 240 14.91 -18.44 -4.16
CA LYS A 240 15.78 -19.37 -3.41
C LYS A 240 16.64 -18.59 -2.42
N GLY A 241 17.21 -19.31 -1.44
CA GLY A 241 18.11 -18.74 -0.45
C GLY A 241 17.40 -18.38 0.84
N SER A 242 17.96 -17.44 1.60
CA SER A 242 17.36 -16.90 2.82
C SER A 242 17.54 -15.39 2.84
N HIS A 243 16.58 -14.69 3.42
CA HIS A 243 16.69 -13.28 3.73
C HIS A 243 16.24 -13.05 5.16
N ASN A 244 16.89 -12.12 5.87
CA ASN A 244 16.60 -11.92 7.29
C ASN A 244 15.30 -11.16 7.52
N THR A 245 14.86 -10.38 6.53
CA THR A 245 13.69 -9.49 6.67
C THR A 245 12.50 -9.88 5.79
N HIS A 246 12.65 -10.85 4.88
CA HIS A 246 11.60 -11.25 3.94
C HIS A 246 11.52 -12.75 3.79
N PHE A 247 10.34 -13.24 3.44
CA PHE A 247 10.18 -14.61 2.99
C PHE A 247 10.87 -14.82 1.65
N PHE A 248 11.39 -16.03 1.48
CA PHE A 248 11.68 -16.58 0.16
C PHE A 248 10.59 -17.57 -0.24
N PHE A 249 10.50 -17.86 -1.54
CA PHE A 249 9.37 -18.56 -2.15
C PHE A 249 8.94 -19.85 -1.41
N PRO A 250 9.83 -20.81 -1.08
CA PRO A 250 9.49 -21.94 -0.21
C PRO A 250 8.80 -21.60 1.12
N GLN A 251 9.28 -20.59 1.86
CA GLN A 251 8.63 -20.15 3.12
C GLN A 251 7.24 -19.59 2.86
N THR A 252 7.10 -18.77 1.81
CA THR A 252 5.80 -18.25 1.37
C THR A 252 4.84 -19.39 1.04
N LEU A 253 5.30 -20.42 0.31
CA LEU A 253 4.47 -21.60 0.00
C LEU A 253 4.07 -22.38 1.25
N ASP A 254 4.98 -22.55 2.21
CA ASP A 254 4.65 -23.23 3.46
C ASP A 254 3.68 -22.42 4.33
N ALA A 255 3.81 -21.09 4.36
CA ALA A 255 2.83 -20.21 4.96
C ALA A 255 1.45 -20.33 4.29
N VAL A 256 1.39 -20.32 2.95
CA VAL A 256 0.14 -20.51 2.20
C VAL A 256 -0.52 -21.85 2.54
N LYS A 257 0.25 -22.94 2.68
CA LYS A 257 -0.28 -24.25 3.12
C LYS A 257 -0.83 -24.22 4.54
N ARG A 258 -0.17 -23.52 5.47
CA ARG A 258 -0.63 -23.41 6.86
C ARG A 258 -1.88 -22.54 6.98
N ILE A 259 -1.92 -21.43 6.24
CA ILE A 259 -3.03 -20.46 6.25
C ILE A 259 -4.26 -21.00 5.50
N CYS A 260 -4.04 -21.77 4.42
CA CYS A 260 -5.10 -22.37 3.58
C CYS A 260 -6.09 -21.37 2.95
N PRO A 261 -5.66 -20.25 2.32
CA PRO A 261 -6.57 -19.33 1.64
C PRO A 261 -7.21 -19.99 0.39
N LYS A 262 -8.32 -19.45 -0.11
CA LYS A 262 -8.89 -19.91 -1.39
C LYS A 262 -8.00 -19.54 -2.58
N ARG A 263 -7.37 -18.37 -2.52
CA ARG A 263 -6.37 -17.90 -3.50
C ARG A 263 -5.23 -17.19 -2.81
N ALA A 264 -4.01 -17.40 -3.30
CA ALA A 264 -2.84 -16.63 -2.92
C ALA A 264 -2.26 -15.88 -4.13
N LEU A 265 -1.89 -14.62 -3.94
CA LEU A 265 -1.14 -13.79 -4.90
C LEU A 265 0.16 -13.35 -4.24
N LEU A 266 1.23 -13.34 -5.03
CA LEU A 266 2.59 -13.14 -4.55
C LEU A 266 3.12 -11.79 -5.02
N ILE A 267 3.78 -11.07 -4.12
CA ILE A 267 4.31 -9.71 -4.33
C ILE A 267 5.69 -9.57 -3.70
N GLY A 268 6.36 -8.43 -3.91
CA GLY A 268 7.67 -8.13 -3.31
C GLY A 268 8.86 -8.80 -4.00
N MET A 269 8.62 -9.50 -5.13
CA MET A 269 9.65 -10.25 -5.83
C MET A 269 10.72 -9.32 -6.43
N THR A 270 11.98 -9.77 -6.32
CA THR A 270 13.08 -9.22 -7.13
C THR A 270 13.12 -9.87 -8.53
N HIS A 271 14.08 -9.46 -9.36
CA HIS A 271 14.31 -9.99 -10.71
C HIS A 271 14.65 -11.49 -10.77
#